data_AF-A0A2H3C112-F1
#
_entry.id   AF-A0A2H3C112-F1
#
_cell.length_a   1.000
_cell.length_b   1.000
_cell.length_c   1.000
_cell.angle_alpha   90.00
_cell.angle_beta   90.00
_cell.angle_gamma   90.00
#
_symmetry.space_group_name_H-M   'P 1'
#
loop_
_entity.id
_entity.type
_entity.pdbx_description
1 polymer ?
#
loop_
_entity_poly.entity_id
_entity_poly.type
_entity_poly.pdbx_seq_one_letter_code
_entity_poly.pdbx_strand_id
1 'polypeptide(L)'
;MTLAWQHSHQDAPVHRGRIAANEVNPGCFNEVVKKEHGYPLWIPEPDGRLPEAYRGKGVGVGDVGILRNDGGFDYLFNACKPADDPINKGRVPEGFEPIICGDIREVETMHKRGSDIRSASVSRIEMSMGGAAESPFLVGGGGGFEFSCLREKGAILVLPEGGARYDALNISRFRSYAARNAHAWYQFANIVCGREAANGSLYLVTGCDKTCSWGAAS
;
A
#
# COMPACT_ATOMS: atom_id res chain seq x y z
N MET A 1 3.52 10.03 1.16
CA MET A 1 3.14 9.08 0.10
C MET A 1 3.43 7.69 0.65
N THR A 2 2.37 6.97 1.01
CA THR A 2 2.43 5.66 1.67
C THR A 2 1.72 4.72 0.73
N LEU A 3 2.43 3.74 0.16
CA LEU A 3 1.73 2.70 -0.58
C LEU A 3 0.97 1.87 0.42
N ALA A 4 -0.16 1.38 -0.02
CA ALA A 4 -1.20 0.87 0.83
C ALA A 4 -1.98 -0.10 -0.03
N TRP A 5 -1.42 -1.27 -0.23
CA TRP A 5 -2.08 -2.30 -1.01
C TRP A 5 -3.20 -2.87 -0.14
N GLN A 6 -4.33 -3.23 -0.74
CA GLN A 6 -5.33 -4.06 -0.09
C GLN A 6 -6.18 -4.72 -1.17
N HIS A 7 -6.45 -6.01 -0.96
CA HIS A 7 -7.49 -6.77 -1.66
C HIS A 7 -8.89 -6.24 -1.28
N SER A 8 -9.60 -5.57 -2.20
CA SER A 8 -11.02 -5.26 -2.01
C SER A 8 -11.87 -6.42 -2.53
N HIS A 9 -12.80 -6.92 -1.70
CA HIS A 9 -13.83 -7.85 -2.15
C HIS A 9 -15.00 -7.05 -2.72
N GLN A 10 -15.12 -7.05 -4.05
CA GLN A 10 -16.40 -6.84 -4.74
C GLN A 10 -16.53 -7.92 -5.84
N ASP A 11 -17.44 -8.87 -5.58
CA ASP A 11 -18.17 -9.72 -6.53
C ASP A 11 -17.48 -10.13 -7.84
N ALA A 12 -16.41 -10.93 -7.76
CA ALA A 12 -15.89 -11.70 -8.89
C ALA A 12 -15.51 -13.13 -8.46
N PRO A 13 -15.71 -14.15 -9.33
CA PRO A 13 -15.51 -15.55 -8.97
C PRO A 13 -14.07 -15.84 -8.56
N VAL A 14 -13.95 -16.51 -7.43
CA VAL A 14 -12.71 -16.83 -6.74
C VAL A 14 -11.86 -17.80 -7.57
N HIS A 15 -10.83 -17.29 -8.23
CA HIS A 15 -9.64 -18.08 -8.55
C HIS A 15 -8.57 -17.78 -7.50
N ARG A 16 -8.52 -18.62 -6.45
CA ARG A 16 -7.46 -18.61 -5.44
C ARG A 16 -6.13 -19.04 -6.07
N GLY A 17 -5.39 -18.08 -6.62
CA GLY A 17 -3.94 -18.20 -6.81
C GLY A 17 -3.22 -17.55 -5.63
N ARG A 18 -3.01 -18.29 -4.54
CA ARG A 18 -2.02 -17.89 -3.52
C ARG A 18 -0.65 -18.20 -4.09
N ILE A 19 0.09 -17.17 -4.54
CA ILE A 19 1.54 -17.29 -4.69
C ILE A 19 2.14 -16.70 -3.42
N ALA A 20 2.92 -17.53 -2.72
CA ALA A 20 3.36 -17.30 -1.36
C ALA A 20 4.24 -16.05 -1.24
N ALA A 21 3.80 -15.09 -0.43
CA ALA A 21 4.59 -13.96 0.06
C ALA A 21 5.68 -14.39 1.09
N ASN A 22 6.18 -15.63 1.00
CA ASN A 22 7.03 -16.22 2.05
C ASN A 22 8.53 -16.23 1.71
N GLU A 23 8.95 -15.74 0.55
CA GLU A 23 10.36 -15.81 0.10
C GLU A 23 10.92 -14.46 -0.39
N VAL A 24 10.41 -13.33 0.11
CA VAL A 24 10.85 -11.99 -0.31
C VAL A 24 11.47 -11.23 0.84
N ASN A 25 12.67 -10.68 0.64
CA ASN A 25 13.38 -9.88 1.65
C ASN A 25 12.79 -8.46 1.69
N PRO A 26 12.13 -8.03 2.79
CA PRO A 26 11.49 -6.72 2.89
C PRO A 26 12.48 -5.55 2.73
N GLY A 27 13.76 -5.76 3.04
CA GLY A 27 14.80 -4.75 2.90
C GLY A 27 15.09 -4.39 1.44
N CYS A 28 15.22 -5.40 0.58
CA CYS A 28 15.52 -5.20 -0.85
C CYS A 28 14.38 -4.46 -1.58
N PHE A 29 13.12 -4.80 -1.27
CA PHE A 29 11.97 -4.19 -1.92
C PHE A 29 11.77 -2.72 -1.49
N ASN A 30 12.05 -2.41 -0.23
CA ASN A 30 11.94 -1.04 0.31
C ASN A 30 12.89 -0.05 -0.36
N GLU A 31 14.12 -0.44 -0.70
CA GLU A 31 15.08 0.44 -1.37
C GLU A 31 14.65 0.80 -2.80
N VAL A 32 13.92 -0.10 -3.44
CA VAL A 32 13.56 -0.05 -4.86
C VAL A 32 12.35 0.85 -5.11
N VAL A 33 11.32 0.75 -4.26
CA VAL A 33 10.02 1.39 -4.49
C VAL A 33 9.92 2.79 -3.88
N LYS A 34 10.73 3.08 -2.84
CA LYS A 34 10.66 4.35 -2.11
C LYS A 34 10.93 5.60 -2.95
N LYS A 35 11.70 5.50 -4.04
CA LYS A 35 12.08 6.69 -4.83
C LYS A 35 10.93 7.30 -5.64
N GLU A 36 9.91 6.53 -6.01
CA GLU A 36 8.86 7.01 -6.94
C GLU A 36 7.42 6.82 -6.43
N HIS A 37 7.18 5.86 -5.54
CA HIS A 37 5.82 5.43 -5.21
C HIS A 37 5.48 5.54 -3.71
N GLY A 38 6.46 5.72 -2.82
CA GLY A 38 6.24 5.77 -1.37
C GLY A 38 6.67 4.48 -0.67
N TYR A 39 6.14 4.23 0.54
CA TYR A 39 6.51 3.05 1.33
C TYR A 39 5.65 1.84 0.95
N PRO A 40 6.22 0.73 0.44
CA PRO A 40 5.46 -0.48 0.17
C PRO A 40 5.00 -1.15 1.47
N LEU A 41 3.72 -1.57 1.53
CA LEU A 41 3.27 -2.51 2.55
C LEU A 41 3.49 -3.94 2.08
N TRP A 42 4.22 -4.71 2.88
CA TRP A 42 4.39 -6.14 2.66
C TRP A 42 3.21 -6.95 3.19
N ILE A 43 2.60 -6.45 4.27
CA ILE A 43 1.39 -7.01 4.86
C ILE A 43 0.30 -5.95 4.66
N PRO A 44 -0.30 -5.90 3.46
CA PRO A 44 -1.33 -4.93 3.13
C PRO A 44 -2.63 -5.09 3.89
N GLU A 45 -2.89 -6.30 4.39
CA GLU A 45 -4.15 -6.62 5.05
C GLU A 45 -4.32 -5.81 6.34
N PRO A 46 -5.44 -5.10 6.52
CA PRO A 46 -5.75 -4.41 7.76
C PRO A 46 -5.93 -5.42 8.89
N ASP A 47 -5.64 -5.01 10.13
CA ASP A 47 -5.93 -5.83 11.31
C ASP A 47 -7.43 -6.19 11.35
N GLY A 48 -7.73 -7.47 11.58
CA GLY A 48 -9.10 -7.99 11.64
C GLY A 48 -9.98 -7.34 12.72
N ARG A 49 -9.39 -6.65 13.69
CA ARG A 49 -10.05 -5.87 14.76
C ARG A 49 -10.41 -4.43 14.35
N LEU A 50 -10.00 -3.99 13.15
CA LEU A 50 -10.42 -2.68 12.63
C LEU A 50 -11.90 -2.71 12.22
N PRO A 51 -12.57 -1.54 12.22
CA PRO A 51 -13.96 -1.45 11.79
C PRO A 51 -14.17 -2.04 10.39
N GLU A 52 -15.28 -2.71 10.17
CA GLU A 52 -15.58 -3.34 8.88
C GLU A 52 -15.53 -2.36 7.71
N ALA A 53 -16.05 -1.14 7.92
CA ALA A 53 -15.99 -0.04 6.96
C ALA A 53 -14.55 0.33 6.54
N TYR A 54 -13.56 0.10 7.41
CA TYR A 54 -12.16 0.29 7.11
C TYR A 54 -11.58 -0.95 6.42
N ARG A 55 -11.89 -2.15 6.94
CA ARG A 55 -11.34 -3.43 6.43
C ARG A 55 -11.65 -3.73 4.98
N GLY A 56 -12.63 -3.10 4.34
CA GLY A 56 -12.88 -3.25 2.89
C GLY A 56 -12.11 -2.26 2.02
N LYS A 57 -11.65 -1.14 2.59
CA LYS A 57 -10.97 -0.04 1.88
C LYS A 57 -9.47 -0.04 2.08
N GLY A 58 -9.04 -0.38 3.30
CA GLY A 58 -7.66 -0.34 3.72
C GLY A 58 -7.09 1.06 3.81
N VAL A 59 -5.77 1.10 3.85
CA VAL A 59 -5.04 2.35 4.00
C VAL A 59 -5.37 3.31 2.86
N GLY A 60 -5.60 4.58 3.20
CA GLY A 60 -6.01 5.60 2.25
C GLY A 60 -5.62 7.01 2.67
N VAL A 61 -5.87 7.97 1.78
CA VAL A 61 -5.58 9.39 2.04
C VAL A 61 -6.29 9.85 3.32
N GLY A 62 -5.54 10.55 4.17
CA GLY A 62 -5.99 11.02 5.47
C GLY A 62 -5.65 10.08 6.62
N ASP A 63 -5.28 8.83 6.37
CA ASP A 63 -4.94 7.90 7.46
C ASP A 63 -3.70 8.35 8.22
N VAL A 64 -3.80 8.28 9.54
CA VAL A 64 -2.70 8.49 10.48
C VAL A 64 -2.39 7.14 11.11
N GLY A 65 -1.12 6.75 11.09
CA GLY A 65 -0.71 5.46 11.60
C GLY A 65 0.80 5.26 11.62
N ILE A 66 1.21 4.03 11.95
CA ILE A 66 2.61 3.65 12.12
C ILE A 66 2.96 2.57 11.09
N LEU A 67 4.05 2.74 10.36
CA LEU A 67 4.62 1.65 9.55
C LEU A 67 5.27 0.63 10.49
N ARG A 68 4.77 -0.60 10.45
CA ARG A 68 5.25 -1.70 11.29
C ARG A 68 6.47 -2.36 10.67
N ASN A 69 7.36 -2.88 11.51
CA ASN A 69 8.60 -3.53 11.05
C ASN A 69 8.37 -4.81 10.23
N ASP A 70 7.20 -5.44 10.38
CA ASP A 70 6.77 -6.59 9.56
C ASP A 70 6.22 -6.18 8.19
N GLY A 71 6.21 -4.88 7.88
CA GLY A 71 5.74 -4.32 6.63
C GLY A 71 4.24 -4.08 6.58
N GLY A 72 3.53 -4.14 7.72
CA GLY A 72 2.15 -3.69 7.82
C GLY A 72 1.99 -2.21 8.18
N PHE A 73 0.74 -1.76 8.26
CA PHE A 73 0.37 -0.42 8.73
C PHE A 73 -0.55 -0.51 9.95
N ASP A 74 -0.12 0.02 11.09
CA ASP A 74 -0.96 0.16 12.29
C ASP A 74 -1.79 1.43 12.18
N TYR A 75 -3.05 1.28 11.78
CA TYR A 75 -4.01 2.37 11.63
C TYR A 75 -4.48 2.90 12.99
N LEU A 76 -4.43 4.23 13.16
CA LEU A 76 -4.96 4.91 14.33
C LEU A 76 -6.33 5.54 14.02
N PHE A 77 -6.36 6.51 13.10
CA PHE A 77 -7.57 7.21 12.66
C PHE A 77 -7.36 7.84 11.28
N ASN A 78 -8.42 8.34 10.65
CA ASN A 78 -8.38 9.12 9.43
C ASN A 78 -8.64 10.60 9.72
N ALA A 79 -7.66 11.46 9.45
CA ALA A 79 -7.73 12.90 9.67
C ALA A 79 -8.82 13.61 8.86
N CYS A 80 -9.24 13.06 7.72
CA CYS A 80 -10.25 13.66 6.84
C CYS A 80 -11.68 13.27 7.24
N LYS A 81 -11.87 12.35 8.19
CA LYS A 81 -13.19 11.90 8.66
C LYS A 81 -13.50 12.49 10.04
N PRO A 82 -14.77 12.80 10.35
CA PRO A 82 -15.13 13.29 11.66
C PRO A 82 -14.94 12.22 12.74
N ALA A 83 -14.97 12.62 14.02
CA ALA A 83 -14.73 11.73 15.16
C ALA A 83 -15.79 10.62 15.32
N ASP A 84 -17.01 10.87 14.85
CA ASP A 84 -18.15 9.97 14.90
C ASP A 84 -18.25 9.02 13.69
N ASP A 85 -17.41 9.20 12.67
CA ASP A 85 -17.33 8.29 11.54
C ASP A 85 -17.00 6.86 12.03
N PRO A 86 -17.65 5.82 11.47
CA PRO A 86 -17.41 4.43 11.85
C PRO A 86 -15.94 4.00 11.89
N ILE A 87 -15.06 4.58 11.06
CA ILE A 87 -13.63 4.22 11.07
C ILE A 87 -12.84 4.93 12.19
N ASN A 88 -13.32 6.10 12.64
CA ASN A 88 -12.68 6.94 13.66
C ASN A 88 -13.28 6.78 15.06
N LYS A 89 -14.49 6.24 15.17
CA LYS A 89 -15.25 6.21 16.42
C LYS A 89 -14.46 5.56 17.55
N GLY A 90 -14.18 6.35 18.59
CA GLY A 90 -13.41 5.93 19.77
C GLY A 90 -11.90 5.77 19.52
N ARG A 91 -11.37 6.32 18.43
CA ARG A 91 -9.98 6.13 17.99
C ARG A 91 -9.26 7.43 17.61
N VAL A 92 -9.80 8.59 18.02
CA VAL A 92 -9.20 9.90 17.74
C VAL A 92 -8.58 10.51 19.01
N PRO A 93 -7.57 11.39 18.86
CA PRO A 93 -7.06 12.19 19.97
C PRO A 93 -8.13 13.08 20.62
N GLU A 94 -7.90 13.48 21.86
CA GLU A 94 -8.74 14.50 22.51
C GLU A 94 -8.69 15.82 21.74
N GLY A 95 -9.84 16.49 21.60
CA GLY A 95 -9.95 17.73 20.83
C GLY A 95 -9.72 17.57 19.32
N PHE A 96 -9.86 16.35 18.78
CA PHE A 96 -9.69 16.08 17.37
C PHE A 96 -10.67 16.88 16.50
N GLU A 97 -10.11 17.65 15.57
CA GLU A 97 -10.83 18.36 14.53
C GLU A 97 -10.38 17.86 13.16
N PRO A 98 -11.29 17.38 12.29
CA PRO A 98 -10.92 16.84 11.00
C PRO A 98 -10.34 17.91 10.07
N ILE A 99 -9.37 17.53 9.25
CA ILE A 99 -8.87 18.39 8.18
C ILE A 99 -9.92 18.44 7.05
N ILE A 100 -10.07 19.62 6.45
CA ILE A 100 -10.77 19.75 5.17
C ILE A 100 -9.90 19.11 4.09
N CYS A 101 -10.14 17.82 3.81
CA CYS A 101 -9.37 16.98 2.89
C CYS A 101 -9.20 17.64 1.50
N GLY A 102 -10.25 18.33 1.03
CA GLY A 102 -10.31 18.84 -0.34
C GLY A 102 -10.42 17.70 -1.35
N ASP A 103 -10.08 17.99 -2.60
CA ASP A 103 -10.16 17.02 -3.69
C ASP A 103 -9.02 15.99 -3.62
N ILE A 104 -9.39 14.73 -3.79
CA ILE A 104 -8.48 13.61 -3.99
C ILE A 104 -8.50 13.29 -5.48
N ARG A 105 -7.33 13.35 -6.11
CA ARG A 105 -7.17 12.92 -7.50
C ARG A 105 -7.10 11.42 -7.54
N GLU A 106 -7.99 10.82 -8.31
CA GLU A 106 -7.99 9.40 -8.62
C GLU A 106 -7.54 9.17 -10.06
N VAL A 107 -6.63 8.22 -10.25
CA VAL A 107 -6.16 7.77 -11.56
C VAL A 107 -6.27 6.25 -11.59
N GLU A 108 -7.40 5.74 -12.08
CA GLU A 108 -7.71 4.30 -12.10
C GLU A 108 -6.70 3.47 -12.90
N THR A 109 -6.11 4.07 -13.93
CA THR A 109 -5.18 3.42 -14.87
C THR A 109 -3.72 3.80 -14.62
N MET A 110 -3.37 4.19 -13.39
CA MET A 110 -1.99 4.52 -13.03
C MET A 110 -1.03 3.38 -13.39
N HIS A 111 -1.44 2.15 -13.09
CA HIS A 111 -0.74 0.93 -13.46
C HIS A 111 -1.61 0.13 -14.42
N LYS A 112 -1.08 -0.18 -15.60
CA LYS A 112 -1.80 -0.94 -16.62
C LYS A 112 -1.97 -2.40 -16.20
N ARG A 113 -3.03 -3.06 -16.66
CA ARG A 113 -3.18 -4.51 -16.52
C ARG A 113 -1.93 -5.24 -17.02
N GLY A 114 -1.42 -6.19 -16.23
CA GLY A 114 -0.22 -6.95 -16.57
C GLY A 114 1.09 -6.14 -16.53
N SER A 115 1.10 -4.99 -15.85
CA SER A 115 2.32 -4.23 -15.60
C SER A 115 3.11 -4.80 -14.42
N ASP A 116 4.31 -4.27 -14.24
CA ASP A 116 5.21 -4.61 -13.15
C ASP A 116 5.93 -3.35 -12.62
N ILE A 117 6.24 -3.35 -11.33
CA ILE A 117 7.15 -2.42 -10.67
C ILE A 117 8.38 -3.23 -10.28
N ARG A 118 9.58 -2.76 -10.65
CA ARG A 118 10.80 -3.55 -10.50
C ARG A 118 12.03 -2.70 -10.23
N SER A 119 13.05 -3.33 -9.67
CA SER A 119 14.38 -2.73 -9.55
C SER A 119 15.01 -2.47 -10.92
N ALA A 120 15.84 -1.43 -11.02
CA ALA A 120 16.63 -1.16 -12.22
C ALA A 120 17.58 -2.33 -12.62
N SER A 121 17.90 -3.23 -11.68
CA SER A 121 18.70 -4.43 -11.92
C SER A 121 17.92 -5.59 -12.56
N VAL A 122 16.60 -5.48 -12.64
CA VAL A 122 15.70 -6.49 -13.19
C VAL A 122 15.21 -6.05 -14.56
N SER A 123 15.32 -6.94 -15.54
CA SER A 123 14.69 -6.81 -16.86
C SER A 123 13.58 -7.85 -17.03
N ARG A 124 12.54 -7.50 -17.78
CA ARG A 124 11.43 -8.39 -18.14
C ARG A 124 11.79 -9.00 -19.47
N ILE A 125 11.65 -10.31 -19.55
CA ILE A 125 11.83 -11.03 -20.79
C ILE A 125 10.47 -10.98 -21.49
N GLU A 126 10.38 -10.19 -22.56
CA GLU A 126 9.18 -10.16 -23.40
C GLU A 126 9.15 -11.43 -24.23
N MET A 127 8.29 -12.38 -23.87
CA MET A 127 8.02 -13.53 -24.71
C MET A 127 7.23 -13.06 -25.94
N SER A 128 7.91 -12.95 -27.08
CA SER A 128 7.24 -12.81 -28.37
C SER A 128 6.36 -14.04 -28.60
N MET A 129 5.06 -13.82 -28.85
CA MET A 129 4.09 -14.83 -29.26
C MET A 129 4.37 -15.33 -30.69
N GLY A 130 5.60 -15.77 -30.94
CA GLY A 130 6.14 -16.12 -32.25
C GLY A 130 7.18 -17.19 -32.15
N GLY A 131 6.80 -18.36 -31.65
CA GLY A 131 7.65 -19.54 -31.63
C GLY A 131 7.23 -20.47 -30.51
N ALA A 132 6.73 -21.65 -30.86
CA ALA A 132 6.56 -22.76 -29.94
C ALA A 132 7.94 -23.20 -29.43
N ALA A 133 8.46 -22.50 -28.43
CA ALA A 133 9.50 -23.01 -27.56
C ALA A 133 8.78 -23.45 -26.29
N GLU A 134 8.76 -24.75 -26.05
CA GLU A 134 8.23 -25.35 -24.85
C GLU A 134 9.04 -24.86 -23.65
N SER A 135 8.59 -23.77 -23.03
CA SER A 135 9.02 -23.40 -21.69
C SER A 135 8.34 -24.37 -20.72
N PRO A 136 9.08 -25.05 -19.83
CA PRO A 136 8.53 -26.05 -18.91
C PRO A 136 7.55 -25.45 -17.88
N PHE A 137 7.34 -24.12 -17.90
CA PHE A 137 6.49 -23.39 -16.96
C PHE A 137 5.11 -23.02 -17.54
N LEU A 138 4.85 -23.26 -18.83
CA LEU A 138 3.54 -22.96 -19.44
C LEU A 138 2.58 -24.15 -19.33
N VAL A 139 2.24 -24.54 -18.10
CA VAL A 139 1.07 -25.38 -17.85
C VAL A 139 -0.14 -24.47 -17.66
N GLY A 140 -0.88 -24.25 -18.75
CA GLY A 140 -2.25 -23.72 -18.73
C GLY A 140 -2.41 -22.25 -19.09
N GLY A 141 -2.39 -21.93 -20.39
CA GLY A 141 -3.15 -20.85 -21.04
C GLY A 141 -3.03 -19.39 -20.56
N GLY A 142 -2.34 -19.10 -19.47
CA GLY A 142 -2.10 -17.78 -18.93
C GLY A 142 -0.69 -17.32 -19.28
N GLY A 143 -0.57 -16.12 -19.85
CA GLY A 143 0.74 -15.51 -20.09
C GLY A 143 1.50 -15.37 -18.77
N GLY A 144 2.59 -16.12 -18.63
CA GLY A 144 3.50 -16.00 -17.50
C GLY A 144 4.30 -14.69 -17.55
N PHE A 145 4.78 -14.24 -16.40
CA PHE A 145 5.77 -13.17 -16.33
C PHE A 145 7.15 -13.80 -16.19
N GLU A 146 8.09 -13.41 -17.06
CA GLU A 146 9.48 -13.85 -16.98
C GLU A 146 10.41 -12.64 -16.77
N PHE A 147 11.39 -12.81 -15.88
CA PHE A 147 12.33 -11.76 -15.51
C PHE A 147 13.73 -12.32 -15.37
N SER A 148 14.72 -11.49 -15.69
CA SER A 148 16.14 -11.76 -15.43
C SER A 148 16.72 -10.67 -14.54
N CYS A 149 17.50 -11.05 -13.52
CA CYS A 149 18.20 -10.11 -12.66
C CYS A 149 19.70 -10.17 -12.96
N LEU A 150 20.30 -9.00 -13.24
CA LEU A 150 21.73 -8.89 -13.56
C LEU A 150 22.62 -8.76 -12.32
N ARG A 151 22.04 -8.68 -11.12
CA ARG A 151 22.74 -8.46 -9.85
C ARG A 151 22.23 -9.44 -8.79
N GLU A 152 22.98 -9.57 -7.70
CA GLU A 152 22.61 -10.41 -6.55
C GLU A 152 21.31 -10.00 -5.85
N LYS A 153 20.82 -8.78 -6.12
CA LYS A 153 19.59 -8.25 -5.51
C LYS A 153 18.67 -7.67 -6.59
N GLY A 154 17.42 -8.11 -6.54
CA GLY A 154 16.31 -7.58 -7.32
C GLY A 154 15.06 -7.52 -6.46
N ALA A 155 14.03 -6.89 -7.00
CA ALA A 155 12.70 -6.88 -6.43
C ALA A 155 11.72 -6.62 -7.56
N ILE A 156 10.63 -7.35 -7.56
CA ILE A 156 9.61 -7.35 -8.59
C ILE A 156 8.26 -7.40 -7.91
N LEU A 157 7.34 -6.57 -8.39
CA LEU A 157 5.93 -6.60 -8.05
C LEU A 157 5.14 -6.62 -9.36
N VAL A 158 4.48 -7.74 -9.63
CA VAL A 158 3.58 -7.87 -10.77
C VAL A 158 2.17 -7.42 -10.36
N LEU A 159 1.49 -6.75 -11.28
CA LEU A 159 0.14 -6.22 -11.12
C LEU A 159 -0.78 -6.81 -12.20
N PRO A 160 -1.25 -8.07 -12.05
CA PRO A 160 -2.04 -8.76 -13.07
C PRO A 160 -3.27 -7.97 -13.49
N GLU A 161 -3.96 -7.35 -12.53
CA GLU A 161 -5.16 -6.53 -12.75
C GLU A 161 -4.87 -5.02 -12.87
N GLY A 162 -3.59 -4.60 -12.84
CA GLY A 162 -3.20 -3.20 -12.83
C GLY A 162 -3.37 -2.54 -11.46
N GLY A 163 -3.55 -1.23 -11.41
CA GLY A 163 -3.69 -0.50 -10.15
C GLY A 163 -4.01 0.99 -10.31
N ALA A 164 -4.71 1.52 -9.32
CA ALA A 164 -5.17 2.90 -9.24
C ALA A 164 -4.29 3.72 -8.29
N ARG A 165 -4.18 5.03 -8.54
CA ARG A 165 -3.51 5.99 -7.65
C ARG A 165 -4.50 6.99 -7.09
N TYR A 166 -4.33 7.31 -5.81
CA TYR A 166 -5.09 8.31 -5.08
C TYR A 166 -4.11 9.30 -4.48
N ASP A 167 -4.26 10.59 -4.79
CA ASP A 167 -3.39 11.65 -4.25
C ASP A 167 -4.22 12.83 -3.73
N ALA A 168 -3.90 13.30 -2.53
CA ALA A 168 -4.37 14.59 -2.06
C ALA A 168 -3.77 15.70 -2.93
N LEU A 169 -4.60 16.59 -3.49
CA LEU A 169 -4.09 17.71 -4.29
C LEU A 169 -3.46 18.81 -3.43
N ASN A 170 -3.97 19.02 -2.21
CA ASN A 170 -3.49 20.07 -1.31
C ASN A 170 -2.51 19.55 -0.26
N ILE A 171 -1.32 19.14 -0.70
CA ILE A 171 -0.28 18.61 0.18
C ILE A 171 0.16 19.60 1.26
N SER A 172 0.18 20.91 0.96
CA SER A 172 0.58 21.93 1.94
C SER A 172 -0.39 21.97 3.12
N ARG A 173 -1.69 21.85 2.89
CA ARG A 173 -2.71 21.79 3.95
C ARG A 173 -2.50 20.57 4.85
N PHE A 174 -2.29 19.39 4.29
CA PHE A 174 -1.99 18.17 5.06
C PHE A 174 -0.73 18.35 5.90
N ARG A 175 0.33 18.91 5.32
CA ARG A 175 1.59 19.18 6.03
C ARG A 175 1.40 20.14 7.20
N SER A 176 0.72 21.27 6.97
CA SER A 176 0.44 22.26 8.02
C SER A 176 -0.48 21.71 9.10
N TYR A 177 -1.42 20.83 8.76
CA TYR A 177 -2.27 20.15 9.73
C TYR A 177 -1.50 19.12 10.56
N ALA A 178 -0.67 18.27 9.92
CA ALA A 178 0.18 17.33 10.63
C ALA A 178 1.14 18.06 11.58
N ALA A 179 1.81 19.13 11.13
CA ALA A 179 2.75 19.88 11.96
C ALA A 179 2.10 20.47 13.23
N ARG A 180 0.86 20.98 13.12
CA ARG A 180 0.12 21.54 14.26
C ARG A 180 -0.36 20.47 15.25
N ASN A 181 -0.69 19.28 14.77
CA ASN A 181 -1.31 18.24 15.59
C ASN A 181 -0.35 17.11 16.01
N ALA A 182 0.87 17.06 15.46
CA ALA A 182 1.82 15.98 15.67
C ALA A 182 2.04 15.65 17.15
N HIS A 183 2.15 16.67 18.01
CA HIS A 183 2.32 16.46 19.45
C HIS A 183 1.15 15.69 20.08
N ALA A 184 -0.09 16.12 19.80
CA ALA A 184 -1.29 15.45 20.28
C ALA A 184 -1.41 14.03 19.72
N TRP A 185 -0.96 13.80 18.48
CA TRP A 185 -0.95 12.45 17.89
C TRP A 185 0.04 11.52 18.56
N TYR A 186 1.25 11.99 18.90
CA TYR A 186 2.21 11.19 19.67
C TYR A 186 1.70 10.90 21.08
N GLN A 187 1.09 11.88 21.75
CA GLN A 187 0.45 11.65 23.05
C GLN A 187 -0.66 10.60 22.94
N PHE A 188 -1.54 10.72 21.95
CA PHE A 188 -2.59 9.74 21.70
C PHE A 188 -2.02 8.34 21.41
N ALA A 189 -1.11 8.23 20.45
CA ALA A 189 -0.51 6.96 20.05
C ALA A 189 0.21 6.25 21.21
N ASN A 190 0.95 7.00 22.03
CA ASN A 190 1.82 6.41 23.05
C ASN A 190 1.17 6.29 24.42
N ILE A 191 0.36 7.27 24.83
CA ILE A 191 -0.26 7.30 26.17
C ILE A 191 -1.61 6.58 26.15
N VAL A 192 -2.44 6.85 25.14
CA VAL A 192 -3.80 6.29 25.06
C VAL A 192 -3.79 4.93 24.37
N CYS A 193 -3.11 4.81 23.23
CA CYS A 193 -3.04 3.57 22.47
C CYS A 193 -1.87 2.64 22.87
N GLY A 194 -0.89 3.12 23.65
CA GLY A 194 0.22 2.29 24.12
C GLY A 194 1.11 1.73 23.00
N ARG A 195 1.33 2.50 21.91
CA ARG A 195 2.02 2.02 20.71
C ARG A 195 3.54 2.20 20.68
N GLU A 196 4.11 2.91 21.66
CA GLU A 196 5.55 3.18 21.74
C GLU A 196 6.14 3.73 20.42
N ALA A 197 5.37 4.54 19.70
CA ALA A 197 5.77 5.19 18.46
C ALA A 197 6.98 6.11 18.70
N ALA A 198 8.09 5.79 18.05
CA ALA A 198 9.31 6.58 18.08
C ALA A 198 9.13 7.91 17.32
N ASN A 199 9.94 8.92 17.66
CA ASN A 199 9.91 10.18 16.93
C ASN A 199 10.21 9.95 15.44
N GLY A 200 9.35 10.48 14.58
CA GLY A 200 9.39 10.29 13.13
C GLY A 200 8.68 9.03 12.62
N SER A 201 8.07 8.20 13.48
CA SER A 201 7.42 6.95 13.07
C SER A 201 5.91 7.09 12.79
N LEU A 202 5.31 8.23 13.10
CA LEU A 202 3.92 8.53 12.71
C LEU A 202 3.87 9.09 11.29
N TYR A 203 2.97 8.53 10.49
CA TYR A 203 2.75 8.91 9.11
C TYR A 203 1.32 9.42 8.91
N LEU A 204 1.20 10.52 8.16
CA LEU A 204 -0.06 10.95 7.55
C LEU A 204 -0.03 10.58 6.07
N VAL A 205 -0.98 9.76 5.64
CA VAL A 205 -1.09 9.31 4.26
C VAL A 205 -1.67 10.42 3.39
N THR A 206 -0.88 10.91 2.43
CA THR A 206 -1.30 11.94 1.46
C THR A 206 -1.54 11.39 0.07
N GLY A 207 -1.24 10.11 -0.15
CA GLY A 207 -1.43 9.43 -1.41
C GLY A 207 -1.02 7.97 -1.31
N CYS A 208 -1.65 7.12 -2.11
CA CYS A 208 -1.46 5.68 -2.14
C CYS A 208 -1.79 5.10 -3.53
N ASP A 209 -1.12 4.01 -3.88
CA ASP A 209 -1.50 3.15 -5.01
C ASP A 209 -2.21 1.91 -4.46
N LYS A 210 -3.25 1.47 -5.16
CA LYS A 210 -4.06 0.30 -4.81
C LYS A 210 -4.18 -0.65 -5.98
N THR A 211 -4.23 -1.93 -5.68
CA THR A 211 -4.48 -3.00 -6.65
C THR A 211 -5.32 -4.09 -6.00
N CYS A 212 -6.16 -4.76 -6.78
CA CYS A 212 -6.92 -5.91 -6.32
C CYS A 212 -6.14 -7.23 -6.47
N SER A 213 -5.04 -7.28 -7.22
CA SER A 213 -4.20 -8.48 -7.31
C SER A 213 -2.74 -8.13 -7.52
N TRP A 214 -1.87 -8.90 -6.88
CA TRP A 214 -0.43 -8.66 -6.96
C TRP A 214 0.33 -9.95 -6.68
N GLY A 215 1.59 -9.98 -7.12
CA GLY A 215 2.57 -10.99 -6.75
C GLY A 215 3.94 -10.35 -6.63
N ALA A 216 4.77 -10.82 -5.71
CA ALA A 216 6.08 -10.23 -5.46
C ALA A 216 7.19 -11.28 -5.38
N ALA A 217 8.40 -10.88 -5.76
CA ALA A 217 9.63 -11.66 -5.70
C ALA A 217 10.84 -10.74 -5.43
N SER A 218 11.90 -11.23 -4.78
CA SER A 218 13.17 -10.48 -4.58
C SER A 218 14.40 -11.37 -4.61
#